data_AF-A0A9D9DMC5-F1
#
_entry.id   AF-A0A9D9DMC5-F1
#
_cell.length_a   1.000
_cell.length_b   1.000
_cell.length_c   1.000
_cell.angle_alpha   90.00
_cell.angle_beta   90.00
_cell.angle_gamma   90.00
#
_symmetry.space_group_name_H-M   'P 1'
#
loop_
_entity.id
_entity.type
_entity.pdbx_description
1 polymer ?
#
loop_
_entity_poly.entity_id
_entity_poly.type
_entity_poly.pdbx_seq_one_letter_code
_entity_poly.pdbx_strand_id
1 'polypeptide(L)' 'MIKITPKISAAIGATKDRIYIRRFEKGKIEDTPAFYNKLVQKSGKSSSNLTEVFKRWYLAYKDNLNYQNYISEINKKFRG' A
#
# COMPACT_ATOMS: atom_id res chain seq x y z
N MET A 1 -16.68 -0.74 17.25
CA MET A 1 -15.58 -0.39 16.32
C MET A 1 -14.70 -1.62 16.15
N ILE A 2 -14.76 -2.29 14.99
CA ILE A 2 -13.96 -3.51 14.74
C ILE A 2 -12.49 -3.09 14.86
N LYS A 3 -11.77 -3.66 15.85
CA LYS A 3 -10.33 -3.43 16.02
C LYS A 3 -9.59 -4.18 14.91
N ILE A 4 -9.59 -3.60 13.71
CA ILE A 4 -8.79 -4.11 12.60
C ILE A 4 -7.33 -4.01 13.06
N THR A 5 -6.66 -5.16 13.19
CA THR A 5 -5.27 -5.21 13.63
C THR A 5 -4.38 -4.53 12.58
N PRO A 6 -3.24 -3.91 12.97
CA PRO A 6 -2.36 -3.20 12.04
C PRO A 6 -1.96 -4.03 10.80
N LYS A 7 -1.82 -5.35 10.96
CA LYS A 7 -1.55 -6.30 9.88
C LYS A 7 -2.69 -6.39 8.87
N ILE A 8 -3.95 -6.47 9.31
CA ILE A 8 -5.11 -6.53 8.41
C ILE A 8 -5.28 -5.20 7.67
N SER A 9 -5.14 -4.07 8.37
CA SER A 9 -5.17 -2.75 7.75
C SER A 9 -4.07 -2.60 6.69
N ALA A 10 -2.86 -3.10 6.98
CA ALA A 10 -1.76 -3.07 6.02
C ALA A 10 -2.02 -3.95 4.79
N ALA A 11 -2.63 -5.12 4.95
CA ALA A 11 -2.99 -6.00 3.85
C ALA A 11 -4.07 -5.39 2.94
N ILE A 12 -5.08 -4.73 3.54
CA ILE A 12 -6.11 -3.99 2.79
C ILE A 12 -5.48 -2.83 2.03
N GLY A 13 -4.60 -2.04 2.68
CA GLY A 13 -3.88 -0.93 2.06
C GLY A 13 -3.05 -1.39 0.86
N ALA A 14 -2.23 -2.42 1.04
CA ALA A 14 -1.44 -3.02 -0.02
C ALA A 14 -2.30 -3.44 -1.22
N THR A 15 -3.43 -4.09 -0.96
CA THR A 15 -4.34 -4.54 -2.03
C THR A 15 -4.91 -3.36 -2.81
N LYS A 16 -5.33 -2.29 -2.12
CA LYS A 16 -5.82 -1.06 -2.75
C LYS A 16 -4.72 -0.38 -3.59
N ASP A 17 -3.50 -0.28 -3.07
CA ASP A 17 -2.36 0.29 -3.79
C ASP A 17 -2.06 -0.47 -5.08
N ARG A 18 -2.04 -1.81 -5.01
CA ARG A 18 -1.78 -2.66 -6.19
C ARG A 18 -2.90 -2.57 -7.22
N ILE A 19 -4.16 -2.48 -6.79
CA ILE A 19 -5.30 -2.25 -7.69
C ILE A 19 -5.19 -0.88 -8.35
N TYR A 20 -4.84 0.16 -7.59
CA TYR A 20 -4.66 1.52 -8.10
C TYR A 20 -3.59 1.55 -9.21
N ILE A 21 -2.38 1.04 -8.94
CA ILE A 21 -1.29 0.97 -9.93
C ILE A 21 -1.76 0.26 -11.20
N ARG A 22 -2.43 -0.89 -11.07
CA ARG A 22 -2.92 -1.66 -12.23
C ARG A 22 -3.97 -0.90 -13.03
N ARG A 23 -4.84 -0.14 -12.37
CA ARG A 23 -5.88 0.65 -13.05
C ARG A 23 -5.30 1.90 -13.70
N PHE A 24 -4.37 2.58 -13.04
CA PHE A 24 -3.66 3.74 -13.57
C PHE A 24 -2.90 3.39 -14.85
N GLU A 25 -2.11 2.30 -14.84
CA GLU A 25 -1.35 1.85 -16.03
C GLU A 25 -2.26 1.39 -17.18
N LYS A 26 -3.52 1.05 -16.89
CA LYS A 26 -4.53 0.71 -17.90
C LYS A 26 -5.31 1.93 -18.39
N GLY A 27 -4.97 3.14 -17.95
CA GLY A 27 -5.71 4.36 -18.27
C GLY A 27 -7.13 4.40 -17.68
N LYS A 28 -7.40 3.61 -16.62
CA LYS A 28 -8.74 3.53 -15.97
C LYS A 28 -8.90 4.46 -14.78
N ILE A 29 -7.91 5.31 -14.53
CA ILE A 29 -7.88 6.34 -13.49
C ILE A 29 -7.26 7.57 -14.12
N GLU A 30 -7.98 8.68 -14.08
CA GLU A 30 -7.50 10.01 -14.43
C GLU A 30 -7.12 10.72 -13.13
N ASP A 31 -5.86 10.61 -12.75
CA ASP A 31 -5.28 11.26 -11.56
C ASP A 31 -3.88 11.77 -11.93
N THR A 32 -3.34 12.64 -11.10
CA THR A 32 -1.98 13.13 -11.23
C THR A 32 -0.98 11.97 -11.17
N PRO A 33 0.08 11.96 -12.01
CA PRO A 33 1.11 10.92 -11.96
C PRO A 33 1.85 10.87 -10.61
N ALA A 34 1.77 11.90 -9.78
CA ALA A 34 2.49 12.00 -8.52
C ALA A 34 2.15 10.85 -7.56
N PHE A 35 0.86 10.55 -7.36
CA PHE A 35 0.45 9.47 -6.47
C PHE A 35 0.85 8.10 -7.02
N TYR A 36 0.64 7.87 -8.32
CA TYR A 36 1.10 6.67 -9.02
C TYR A 36 2.61 6.46 -8.87
N ASN A 37 3.41 7.49 -9.16
CA ASN A 37 4.87 7.42 -9.09
C ASN A 37 5.35 7.06 -7.68
N LYS A 38 4.72 7.61 -6.64
CA LYS A 38 5.04 7.27 -5.26
C LYS A 38 4.74 5.81 -4.93
N LEU A 39 3.61 5.28 -5.38
CA LEU A 39 3.25 3.87 -5.16
C LEU A 39 4.18 2.90 -5.93
N VAL A 40 4.56 3.28 -7.16
CA VAL A 40 5.52 2.52 -7.97
C VAL A 40 6.91 2.55 -7.37
N GLN A 41 7.37 3.69 -6.83
CA GLN A 41 8.65 3.78 -6.14
C GLN A 41 8.71 2.81 -4.94
N LYS A 42 7.59 2.66 -4.22
CA LYS A 42 7.50 1.78 -3.05
C LYS A 42 7.42 0.29 -3.37
N SER A 43 6.69 -0.08 -4.43
CA SER A 43 6.29 -1.47 -4.66
C SER A 43 6.42 -1.96 -6.10
N GLY A 44 6.91 -1.12 -7.01
CA GLY A 44 7.11 -1.43 -8.43
C GLY A 44 5.86 -1.25 -9.30
N LYS A 45 6.06 -1.26 -10.62
CA LYS A 45 4.99 -1.18 -11.65
C LYS A 45 4.03 -2.38 -11.60
N SER A 46 3.01 -2.43 -12.44
CA SER A 46 2.22 -3.67 -12.59
C SER A 46 3.04 -4.79 -13.25
N SER A 47 2.64 -6.04 -13.00
CA SER A 47 3.24 -7.24 -13.61
C SER A 47 2.13 -8.22 -13.99
N SER A 48 2.34 -8.96 -15.08
CA SER A 48 1.53 -10.13 -15.44
C SER A 48 2.07 -11.44 -14.84
N ASN A 49 3.33 -11.45 -14.39
CA ASN A 49 3.95 -12.62 -13.76
C ASN A 49 3.46 -12.76 -12.30
N LEU A 50 2.90 -13.94 -11.96
CA LEU A 50 2.28 -14.19 -10.66
C LEU A 50 3.25 -14.05 -9.48
N THR A 51 4.47 -14.56 -9.61
CA THR A 51 5.53 -14.43 -8.60
C THR A 51 5.85 -12.96 -8.33
N GLU A 52 5.98 -12.17 -9.39
CA GLU A 52 6.20 -10.73 -9.30
C GLU A 52 4.99 -9.99 -8.72
N VAL A 53 3.77 -10.43 -9.03
CA VAL A 53 2.54 -9.87 -8.42
C VAL A 53 2.57 -10.06 -6.91
N PHE A 54 2.85 -11.27 -6.42
CA PHE A 54 2.95 -11.54 -4.99
C PHE A 54 4.09 -10.77 -4.32
N LYS A 55 5.27 -10.75 -4.94
CA LYS A 55 6.43 -10.00 -4.43
C LYS A 55 6.13 -8.51 -4.29
N ARG A 56 5.52 -7.90 -5.30
CA ARG A 56 5.15 -6.47 -5.30
C ARG A 56 4.03 -6.16 -4.32
N TRP A 57 3.06 -7.07 -4.16
CA TRP A 57 2.05 -6.96 -3.11
C TRP A 57 2.68 -7.01 -1.72
N TYR A 58 3.63 -7.91 -1.48
CA TYR A 58 4.33 -8.02 -0.21
C TYR A 58 5.16 -6.75 0.12
N LEU A 59 5.79 -6.14 -0.89
CA LEU A 59 6.48 -4.85 -0.72
C LEU A 59 5.50 -3.74 -0.29
N ALA A 60 4.34 -3.64 -0.95
CA ALA A 60 3.29 -2.70 -0.57
C ALA A 60 2.76 -2.97 0.84
N TYR A 61 2.61 -4.24 1.23
CA TYR A 61 2.23 -4.65 2.58
C TYR A 61 3.24 -4.19 3.63
N LYS A 62 4.55 -4.38 3.40
CA LYS A 62 5.58 -3.92 4.33
C LYS A 62 5.57 -2.41 4.50
N ASP A 63 5.43 -1.65 3.41
CA ASP A 63 5.34 -0.18 3.47
C ASP A 63 4.12 0.28 4.27
N ASN A 64 2.95 -0.31 4.01
CA ASN A 64 1.74 -0.02 4.78
C ASN A 64 1.88 -0.40 6.25
N LEU A 65 2.50 -1.54 6.56
CA LEU A 65 2.73 -1.97 7.94
C LEU A 65 3.68 -1.01 8.67
N ASN A 66 4.74 -0.56 8.01
CA ASN A 66 5.66 0.45 8.56
C ASN A 66 4.92 1.76 8.87
N TYR A 67 4.03 2.20 7.97
CA TYR A 67 3.19 3.37 8.21
C TYR A 67 2.28 3.18 9.43
N GLN A 68 1.59 2.03 9.55
CA GLN A 68 0.73 1.75 10.69
C GLN A 68 1.51 1.69 12.02
N ASN A 69 2.72 1.11 12.00
CA ASN A 69 3.60 1.06 13.16
C ASN A 69 4.04 2.46 13.57
N TYR A 70 4.45 3.29 12.62
CA TYR A 70 4.83 4.69 12.87
C TYR A 70 3.68 5.49 13.50
N ILE A 71 2.47 5.36 12.96
CA ILE A 71 1.27 6.02 13.52
C ILE A 71 0.97 5.48 14.93
N SER A 72 1.14 4.18 15.17
CA SER A 72 0.97 3.58 16.49
C SER A 72 1.97 4.15 17.51
N GLU A 73 3.24 4.31 17.14
CA GLU A 73 4.27 4.91 17.98
C GLU A 73 3.99 6.38 18.30
N ILE A 74 3.56 7.16 17.31
CA ILE A 74 3.10 8.54 17.53
C ILE A 74 1.96 8.56 18.53
N ASN A 75 0.91 7.76 18.30
CA ASN A 75 -0.26 7.75 19.17
C ASN A 75 0.07 7.36 20.61
N LYS A 76 1.05 6.46 20.82
CA LYS A 76 1.55 6.13 22.17
C LYS A 76 2.22 7.32 22.86
N LYS A 77 2.94 8.16 22.12
CA LYS A 77 3.62 9.36 22.66
C LYS A 77 2.63 10.47 23.05
N PHE A 78 1.51 10.59 22.34
CA PHE A 78 0.52 11.67 22.54
C PHE A 78 -0.69 11.26 23.40
N ARG A 79 -0.88 9.98 23.69
CA ARG A 79 -1.92 9.48 24.62
C ARG A 79 -1.36 9.19 26.02
N GLY A 80 -0.47 10.06 26.50
CA GLY A 80 -0.01 10.05 27.89
C GLY A 80 -1.19 10.09 28.86
#